data_AF-A0A5B6VMJ2-F1
#
_entry.id   AF-A0A5B6VMJ2-F1
#
_cell.length_a   1.000
_cell.length_b   1.000
_cell.length_c   1.000
_cell.angle_alpha   90.00
_cell.angle_beta   90.00
_cell.angle_gamma   90.00
#
_symmetry.space_group_name_H-M   'P 1'
#
loop_
_entity.id
_entity.type
_entity.pdbx_description
1 polymer ?
#
loop_
_entity_poly.entity_id
_entity_poly.type
_entity_poly.pdbx_seq_one_letter_code
_entity_poly.pdbx_strand_id
1 'polypeptide(L)'
;MVHEGSIHLNQLTIKGRFPIPVIEELLDELGQGRIFSKLDLRSGYHQIRMNEAGIPKTTFKTHEGHYEFLVMPFGLTNALSTFQGLMSSIFRPLLKNVVLLEHLRHLREVFALLRQHQLFVKKSKCSFETK
;
A
#
# COMPACT_ATOMS: atom_id res chain seq x y z
N MET A 1 12.21 -15.08 14.19
CA MET A 1 11.02 -15.17 15.05
C MET A 1 9.69 -14.85 14.34
N VAL A 2 9.61 -13.88 13.41
CA VAL A 2 8.34 -13.55 12.69
C VAL A 2 7.97 -14.54 11.57
N HIS A 3 8.94 -15.33 11.09
CA HIS A 3 8.80 -16.07 9.84
C HIS A 3 8.03 -17.39 9.94
N GLU A 4 8.03 -18.09 11.07
CA GLU A 4 7.36 -19.40 11.16
C GLU A 4 5.86 -19.29 11.47
N GLY A 5 5.47 -18.41 12.41
CA GLY A 5 4.05 -18.21 12.75
C GLY A 5 3.21 -17.66 11.58
N SER A 6 3.82 -16.85 10.71
CA SER A 6 3.15 -16.34 9.51
C SER A 6 2.93 -17.41 8.43
N ILE A 7 3.84 -18.40 8.29
CA ILE A 7 3.71 -19.45 7.26
C ILE A 7 2.48 -20.33 7.51
N HIS A 8 2.26 -20.78 8.76
CA HIS A 8 1.09 -21.59 9.08
C HIS A 8 -0.22 -20.81 8.94
N LEU A 9 -0.25 -19.58 9.47
CA LEU A 9 -1.40 -18.68 9.33
C LEU A 9 -1.77 -18.45 7.85
N ASN A 10 -0.77 -18.27 7.00
CA ASN A 10 -0.95 -18.06 5.56
C ASN A 10 -1.61 -19.25 4.87
N GLN A 11 -1.27 -20.48 5.25
CA GLN A 11 -1.89 -21.70 4.69
C GLN A 11 -3.37 -21.80 5.06
N LEU A 12 -3.74 -21.34 6.25
CA LEU A 12 -5.13 -21.32 6.74
C LEU A 12 -5.94 -20.11 6.25
N THR A 13 -5.28 -19.13 5.63
CA THR A 13 -5.92 -17.88 5.22
C THR A 13 -6.46 -17.98 3.79
N ILE A 14 -7.74 -17.65 3.61
CA ILE A 14 -8.34 -17.52 2.28
C ILE A 14 -7.63 -16.39 1.53
N LYS A 15 -7.06 -16.72 0.36
CA LYS A 15 -6.32 -15.77 -0.47
C LYS A 15 -7.25 -14.69 -1.01
N GLY A 16 -6.97 -13.44 -0.69
CA GLY A 16 -7.66 -12.28 -1.24
C GLY A 16 -7.35 -12.13 -2.73
N ARG A 17 -8.40 -12.09 -3.55
CA ARG A 17 -8.27 -11.80 -4.99
C ARG A 17 -8.49 -10.31 -5.19
N PHE A 18 -7.43 -9.60 -5.50
CA PHE A 18 -7.51 -8.25 -6.05
C PHE A 18 -6.71 -8.24 -7.35
N PRO A 19 -7.28 -7.77 -8.47
CA PRO A 19 -6.55 -7.74 -9.74
C PRO A 19 -5.37 -6.80 -9.60
N ILE A 20 -4.16 -7.34 -9.79
CA ILE A 20 -2.96 -6.54 -9.92
C ILE A 20 -2.85 -6.21 -11.41
N PRO A 21 -2.89 -4.92 -11.79
CA PRO A 21 -2.78 -4.52 -13.19
C PRO A 21 -1.45 -5.00 -13.77
N VAL A 22 -1.45 -5.36 -15.06
CA VAL A 22 -0.23 -5.79 -15.74
C VAL A 22 0.67 -4.57 -15.92
N ILE A 23 1.99 -4.75 -15.75
CA ILE A 23 2.95 -3.64 -15.83
C ILE A 23 2.84 -2.92 -17.19
N GLU A 24 2.61 -3.66 -18.27
CA GLU A 24 2.42 -3.12 -19.62
C GLU A 24 1.22 -2.17 -19.69
N GLU A 25 0.07 -2.55 -19.13
CA GLU A 25 -1.13 -1.69 -19.07
C GLU A 25 -0.84 -0.40 -18.29
N LEU A 26 -0.10 -0.49 -17.17
CA LEU A 26 0.30 0.68 -16.40
C LEU A 26 1.25 1.60 -17.18
N LEU A 27 2.17 1.02 -17.96
CA LEU A 27 3.12 1.79 -18.76
C LEU A 27 2.45 2.48 -19.95
N ASP A 28 1.48 1.83 -20.59
CA ASP A 28 0.69 2.41 -21.67
C ASP A 28 -0.15 3.60 -21.18
N GLU A 29 -0.74 3.51 -19.99
CA GLU A 29 -1.43 4.64 -19.34
C GLU A 29 -0.47 5.80 -19.01
N LEU A 30 0.77 5.49 -18.60
CA LEU A 30 1.79 6.49 -18.27
C LEU A 30 2.42 7.14 -19.52
N GLY A 31 2.44 6.45 -20.67
CA GLY A 31 3.12 6.87 -21.90
C GLY A 31 2.64 8.21 -22.50
N GLN A 32 1.54 8.76 -22.01
CA GLN A 32 1.02 10.08 -22.39
C GLN A 32 1.62 11.24 -21.58
N GLY A 33 2.31 10.95 -20.48
CA GLY A 33 2.94 11.94 -19.61
C GLY A 33 4.32 12.40 -20.10
N ARG A 34 4.66 13.68 -19.86
CA ARG A 34 6.02 14.24 -20.13
C ARG A 34 6.85 14.46 -18.86
N ILE A 35 6.20 14.43 -17.68
CA ILE A 35 6.81 14.69 -16.37
C ILE A 35 6.17 13.74 -15.37
N PHE A 36 7.01 13.00 -14.66
CA PHE A 36 6.60 11.98 -13.70
C PHE A 36 7.12 12.31 -12.30
N SER A 37 6.37 11.86 -11.30
CA SER A 37 6.80 11.87 -9.90
C SER A 37 6.51 10.49 -9.33
N LYS A 38 7.49 9.90 -8.66
CA LYS A 38 7.37 8.62 -7.98
C LYS A 38 7.31 8.85 -6.48
N LEU A 39 6.26 8.35 -5.85
CA LEU A 39 6.10 8.39 -4.40
C LEU A 39 6.29 6.99 -3.83
N ASP A 40 7.10 6.89 -2.77
CA ASP A 40 7.32 5.65 -2.04
C ASP A 40 6.71 5.80 -0.63
N LEU A 41 5.79 4.92 -0.23
CA LEU A 41 5.19 4.95 1.10
C LEU A 41 6.14 4.34 2.15
N ARG A 42 6.24 4.99 3.32
CA ARG A 42 7.08 4.51 4.42
C ARG A 42 6.52 3.21 5.00
N SER A 43 7.29 2.12 4.97
CA SER A 43 6.86 0.86 5.58
C SER A 43 5.42 0.47 5.19
N GLY A 44 5.11 0.49 3.88
CA GLY A 44 3.75 0.56 3.32
C GLY A 44 2.66 -0.23 4.07
N TYR A 45 2.88 -1.51 4.35
CA TYR A 45 1.89 -2.34 5.06
C TYR A 45 1.68 -1.95 6.52
N HIS A 46 2.73 -1.54 7.24
CA HIS A 46 2.62 -1.12 8.64
C HIS A 46 1.83 0.17 8.84
N GLN A 47 1.45 0.87 7.77
CA GLN A 47 0.52 2.00 7.85
C GLN A 47 -0.95 1.56 7.85
N ILE A 48 -1.22 0.28 7.55
CA ILE A 48 -2.56 -0.29 7.51
C ILE A 48 -2.86 -0.92 8.86
N ARG A 49 -3.96 -0.50 9.50
CA ARG A 49 -4.44 -1.12 10.73
C ARG A 49 -4.99 -2.52 10.46
N MET A 50 -4.67 -3.45 11.35
CA MET A 50 -5.31 -4.76 11.33
C MET A 50 -6.79 -4.63 11.70
N ASN A 51 -7.64 -5.44 11.06
CA ASN A 51 -9.00 -5.64 11.54
C ASN A 51 -8.93 -6.27 12.95
N GLU A 52 -9.78 -5.82 13.88
CA GLU A 52 -9.82 -6.28 15.27
C GLU A 52 -9.93 -7.81 15.37
N ALA A 53 -10.78 -8.43 14.55
CA ALA A 53 -10.93 -9.89 14.50
C ALA A 53 -9.70 -10.63 13.94
N GLY A 54 -8.78 -9.92 13.29
CA GLY A 54 -7.52 -10.45 12.75
C GLY A 54 -6.33 -10.28 13.68
N ILE A 55 -6.38 -9.37 14.66
CA ILE A 55 -5.25 -9.06 15.57
C ILE A 55 -4.78 -10.32 16.32
N PRO A 56 -5.66 -11.12 16.97
CA PRO A 56 -5.23 -12.29 17.73
C PRO A 56 -4.68 -13.42 16.86
N LYS A 57 -4.83 -13.34 15.53
CA LYS A 57 -4.25 -14.32 14.60
C LYS A 57 -2.78 -14.01 14.32
N THR A 58 -2.33 -12.81 14.65
CA THR A 58 -0.96 -12.35 14.41
C THR A 58 -0.06 -12.50 15.63
N THR A 59 -0.50 -13.22 16.65
CA THR A 59 0.25 -13.40 17.90
C THR A 59 1.62 -14.02 17.64
N PHE A 60 2.65 -13.43 18.21
CA PHE A 60 4.01 -13.95 18.24
C PHE A 60 4.55 -13.95 19.66
N LYS A 61 5.53 -14.82 19.92
CA LYS A 61 6.16 -14.97 21.23
C LYS A 61 7.56 -14.38 21.21
N THR A 62 7.90 -13.60 22.22
CA THR A 62 9.26 -13.21 22.55
C THR A 62 9.69 -13.90 23.85
N HIS A 63 10.93 -13.68 24.29
CA HIS A 63 11.39 -14.15 25.59
C HIS A 63 10.63 -13.50 26.77
N GLU A 64 9.98 -12.35 26.53
CA GLU A 64 9.27 -11.56 27.54
C GLU A 64 7.76 -11.80 27.56
N GLY A 65 7.20 -12.48 26.54
CA GLY A 65 5.76 -12.74 26.50
C GLY A 65 5.17 -12.91 25.11
N HIS A 66 3.85 -12.77 25.04
CA HIS A 66 3.07 -12.84 23.81
C HIS A 66 2.64 -11.44 23.37
N TYR A 67 2.78 -11.17 22.08
CA TYR A 67 2.49 -9.86 21.48
C TYR A 67 1.69 -10.07 20.19
N GLU A 68 0.92 -9.06 19.80
CA GLU A 68 0.06 -9.09 18.62
C GLU A 68 0.33 -7.86 17.77
N PHE A 69 0.13 -7.98 16.46
CA PHE A 69 0.28 -6.85 15.54
C PHE A 69 -1.03 -6.07 15.41
N LEU A 70 -1.00 -4.79 15.78
CA LEU A 70 -2.10 -3.85 15.58
C LEU A 70 -2.13 -3.24 14.17
N VAL A 71 -1.00 -3.31 13.47
CA VAL A 71 -0.83 -2.89 12.08
C VAL A 71 -0.35 -4.07 11.26
N MET A 72 -0.65 -4.09 9.97
CA MET A 72 -0.39 -5.22 9.11
C MET A 72 1.12 -5.55 9.04
N PRO A 73 1.54 -6.71 9.57
CA PRO A 73 2.94 -7.11 9.52
C PRO A 73 3.34 -7.61 8.13
N PHE A 74 4.65 -7.60 7.87
CA PHE A 74 5.19 -8.29 6.71
C PHE A 74 4.94 -9.79 6.77
N GLY A 75 4.80 -10.42 5.60
CA GLY A 75 4.67 -11.86 5.47
C GLY A 75 3.23 -12.38 5.50
N LEU A 76 2.20 -11.56 5.72
CA LEU A 76 0.81 -12.00 5.54
C LEU A 76 0.44 -12.15 4.07
N THR A 77 -0.22 -13.25 3.70
CA THR A 77 -0.59 -13.58 2.31
C THR A 77 -1.45 -12.52 1.65
N ASN A 78 -2.33 -11.86 2.41
CA ASN A 78 -3.25 -10.85 1.89
C ASN A 78 -2.72 -9.42 2.04
N ALA A 79 -1.45 -9.23 2.41
CA ALA A 79 -0.90 -7.89 2.61
C ALA A 79 -0.93 -7.06 1.32
N LEU A 80 -0.47 -7.64 0.20
CA LEU A 80 -0.45 -6.98 -1.08
C LEU A 80 -1.86 -6.66 -1.61
N SER A 81 -2.80 -7.61 -1.53
CA SER A 81 -4.17 -7.41 -2.01
C SER A 81 -4.92 -6.37 -1.18
N THR A 82 -4.68 -6.32 0.13
CA THR A 82 -5.26 -5.30 1.02
C THR A 82 -4.68 -3.92 0.71
N PHE A 83 -3.35 -3.84 0.54
CA PHE A 83 -2.68 -2.60 0.16
C PHE A 83 -3.17 -2.08 -1.20
N GLN A 84 -3.26 -2.95 -2.20
CA GLN A 84 -3.77 -2.59 -3.52
C GLN A 84 -5.21 -2.10 -3.45
N GLY A 85 -6.09 -2.81 -2.74
CA GLY A 85 -7.49 -2.38 -2.55
C GLY A 85 -7.61 -1.03 -1.86
N LEU A 86 -6.76 -0.76 -0.86
CA LEU A 86 -6.68 0.54 -0.19
C LEU A 86 -6.25 1.65 -1.16
N MET A 87 -5.16 1.44 -1.90
CA MET A 87 -4.67 2.41 -2.89
C MET A 87 -5.72 2.68 -3.97
N SER A 88 -6.34 1.64 -4.52
CA SER A 88 -7.40 1.79 -5.51
C SER A 88 -8.62 2.52 -4.97
N SER A 89 -8.98 2.32 -3.69
CA SER A 89 -10.10 3.02 -3.06
C SER A 89 -9.80 4.51 -2.84
N ILE A 90 -8.64 4.83 -2.27
CA ILE A 90 -8.22 6.21 -1.96
C ILE A 90 -8.02 7.03 -3.24
N PHE A 91 -7.32 6.46 -4.22
CA PHE A 91 -6.96 7.17 -5.45
C PHE A 91 -8.00 7.04 -6.57
N ARG A 92 -9.10 6.31 -6.35
CA ARG A 92 -10.21 6.18 -7.31
C ARG A 92 -10.67 7.50 -7.94
N PRO A 93 -10.78 8.63 -7.19
CA PRO A 93 -11.18 9.91 -7.77
C PRO A 93 -10.17 10.46 -8.79
N LEU A 94 -8.88 10.15 -8.62
CA LEU A 94 -7.81 10.60 -9.50
C LEU A 94 -7.65 9.70 -10.73
N LEU A 95 -7.93 8.40 -10.58
CA LEU A 95 -7.86 7.41 -11.67
C LEU A 95 -8.87 7.66 -12.80
N LYS A 96 -9.93 8.44 -12.56
CA LYS A 96 -10.94 8.77 -13.59
C LYS A 96 -10.64 10.05 -14.36
N ASN A 97 -9.67 10.85 -13.91
CA ASN A 97 -9.37 12.19 -14.44
C ASN A 97 -7.95 12.27 -15.03
N VAL A 98 -7.39 11.14 -15.48
CA VAL A 98 -5.98 11.02 -15.92
C VAL A 98 -5.66 11.84 -17.18
N VAL A 99 -6.67 12.39 -17.86
CA VAL A 99 -6.47 13.29 -19.00
C VAL A 99 -6.10 14.70 -18.52
N LEU A 100 -4.78 14.94 -18.50
CA LEU A 100 -4.10 16.23 -18.72
C LEU A 100 -4.62 17.49 -18.00
N LEU A 101 -3.80 18.05 -17.09
CA LEU A 101 -3.10 19.35 -17.21
C LEU A 101 -2.58 19.77 -15.82
N GLU A 102 -1.29 20.12 -15.76
CA GLU A 102 -0.53 20.59 -14.58
C GLU A 102 -0.14 19.52 -13.53
N HIS A 103 1.07 18.94 -13.71
CA HIS A 103 1.72 18.00 -12.78
C HIS A 103 1.65 18.42 -11.30
N LEU A 104 1.83 19.71 -11.03
CA LEU A 104 1.78 20.28 -9.67
C LEU A 104 0.37 20.22 -9.06
N ARG A 105 -0.69 20.36 -9.86
CA ARG A 105 -2.08 20.25 -9.36
C ARG A 105 -2.36 18.82 -8.93
N HIS A 106 -2.01 17.84 -9.76
CA HIS A 106 -2.16 16.43 -9.40
C HIS A 106 -1.35 16.06 -8.16
N LEU A 107 -0.10 16.52 -8.02
CA LEU A 107 0.67 16.27 -6.81
C LEU A 107 -0.01 16.85 -5.55
N ARG A 108 -0.61 18.04 -5.63
CA ARG A 108 -1.37 18.62 -4.52
C ARG A 108 -2.57 17.74 -4.13
N GLU A 109 -3.33 17.26 -5.11
CA GLU A 109 -4.47 16.36 -4.87
C GLU A 109 -4.03 15.02 -4.25
N VAL A 110 -2.95 14.42 -4.78
CA VAL A 110 -2.34 13.20 -4.23
C VAL A 110 -1.92 13.42 -2.77
N PHE A 111 -1.22 14.51 -2.48
CA PHE A 111 -0.79 14.82 -1.11
C PHE A 111 -1.96 15.14 -0.17
N ALA A 112 -3.04 15.73 -0.68
CA ALA A 112 -4.25 15.97 0.11
C ALA A 112 -4.91 14.65 0.52
N LEU A 113 -5.07 13.71 -0.41
CA LEU A 113 -5.60 12.37 -0.12
C LEU A 113 -4.71 11.60 0.84
N LEU A 114 -3.39 11.60 0.64
CA LEU A 114 -2.44 10.97 1.55
C LEU A 114 -2.56 11.53 2.96
N ARG A 115 -2.69 12.86 3.11
CA ARG A 115 -2.86 13.51 4.42
C ARG A 115 -4.19 13.15 5.07
N GLN A 116 -5.29 13.14 4.31
CA GLN A 116 -6.62 12.77 4.80
C GLN A 116 -6.63 11.33 5.35
N HIS A 117 -5.93 10.42 4.69
CA HIS A 117 -5.86 9.00 5.08
C HIS A 117 -4.65 8.67 5.97
N GLN A 118 -3.92 9.68 6.45
CA GLN A 118 -2.74 9.52 7.32
C GLN A 118 -1.69 8.56 6.73
N LEU A 119 -1.51 8.62 5.41
CA LEU A 119 -0.49 7.87 4.68
C LEU A 119 0.76 8.73 4.50
N PHE A 120 1.90 8.18 4.90
CA PHE A 120 3.19 8.86 4.94
C PHE A 120 4.12 8.34 3.86
N VAL A 121 4.64 9.26 3.05
CA VAL A 121 5.69 8.98 2.07
C VAL A 121 7.08 9.00 2.72
N LYS A 122 7.98 8.14 2.24
CA LYS A 122 9.40 8.18 2.59
C LYS A 122 10.11 9.12 1.62
N LYS A 123 10.26 10.38 2.01
CA LYS A 123 10.87 11.44 1.19
C LYS A 123 12.19 11.02 0.51
N SER A 124 13.06 10.29 1.21
CA SER A 124 14.35 9.83 0.68
C SER A 124 14.26 8.82 -0.47
N LYS A 125 13.05 8.31 -0.76
CA LYS A 125 12.77 7.35 -1.83
C LYS A 125 11.78 7.90 -2.86
N CYS A 126 11.32 9.15 -2.70
CA CYS A 126 10.50 9.81 -3.70
C CYS A 126 11.39 10.47 -4.77
N SER A 127 10.92 10.48 -6.02
CA SER A 127 11.48 11.30 -7.10
C SER A 127 10.39 12.25 -7.60
N PHE A 128 10.78 13.48 -7.90
CA PHE A 128 9.87 14.53 -8.36
C PHE A 128 10.34 15.10 -9.68
N GLU A 129 9.40 15.43 -10.55
CA GLU A 129 9.62 16.11 -11.83
C GLU A 129 10.68 15.44 -12.73
N THR A 130 10.69 14.11 -12.77
CA THR A 130 11.56 13.35 -13.68
C THR A 130 10.96 13.36 -15.08
N LYS A 131 11.76 13.71 -16.09
CA LYS A 131 11.41 13.60 -17.51
C LYS A 131 11.53 12.17 -18.00
#